data_AF-A0ABC8V6R4-F1
#
_entry.id   AF-A0ABC8V6R4-F1
#
_cell.length_a   1.000
_cell.length_b   1.000
_cell.length_c   1.000
_cell.angle_alpha   90.00
_cell.angle_beta   90.00
_cell.angle_gamma   90.00
#
_symmetry.space_group_name_H-M   'P 1'
#
loop_
_entity.id
_entity.type
_entity.pdbx_description
1 polymer ?
#
loop_
_entity_poly.entity_id
_entity_poly.type
_entity_poly.pdbx_seq_one_letter_code
_entity_poly.pdbx_strand_id
1 'polypeptide(L)'
;MAGLRLAVFALSCALLAASASALPPAVFNVGDERGWAVPSGNGTETYNHWAKRTPMQVGDILSFKYGNDSVLLVSHDDYKQCSTETPLGRFTGGDTQFRLDGYGPFYFISGVPGHCEAGQRMIARVRAPSSQTAGAPAAAPGMPPTAIGGGSPTPTGGAAAAPSVVGGSGSVSTPTPTPSPLPQASGASRRAVVSKVVPSILVGLVVVCVVTLFVVV
;
A
#
# COMPACT_ATOMS: atom_id res chain seq x y z
N MET A 1 45.37 -32.34 -11.02
CA MET A 1 44.43 -32.22 -9.88
C MET A 1 44.12 -30.77 -9.49
N ALA A 2 45.06 -29.82 -9.55
CA ALA A 2 44.81 -28.41 -9.20
C ALA A 2 43.76 -27.69 -10.08
N GLY A 3 43.78 -27.91 -11.42
CA GLY A 3 42.81 -27.30 -12.34
C GLY A 3 41.36 -27.75 -12.14
N LEU A 4 41.14 -29.01 -11.76
CA LEU A 4 39.81 -29.52 -11.44
C LEU A 4 39.26 -28.88 -10.15
N ARG A 5 40.12 -28.59 -9.17
CA ARG A 5 39.76 -27.92 -7.92
C ARG A 5 39.38 -26.46 -8.13
N LEU A 6 40.12 -25.73 -8.99
CA LEU A 6 39.75 -24.37 -9.37
C LEU A 6 38.42 -24.33 -10.15
N ALA A 7 38.19 -25.28 -11.05
CA ALA A 7 36.96 -25.34 -11.82
C ALA A 7 35.73 -25.59 -10.94
N VAL A 8 35.82 -26.50 -9.96
CA VAL A 8 34.74 -26.77 -8.99
C VAL A 8 34.47 -25.55 -8.11
N PHE A 9 35.51 -24.84 -7.65
CA PHE A 9 35.35 -23.62 -6.86
C PHE A 9 34.67 -22.50 -7.65
N ALA A 10 35.11 -22.26 -8.89
CA ALA A 10 34.51 -21.26 -9.77
C ALA A 10 33.03 -21.57 -10.10
N LEU A 11 32.71 -22.84 -10.36
CA LEU A 11 31.33 -23.27 -10.60
C LEU A 11 30.46 -23.06 -9.35
N SER A 12 30.99 -23.38 -8.16
CA SER A 12 30.27 -23.18 -6.89
C SER A 12 30.00 -21.70 -6.58
N CYS A 13 30.96 -20.80 -6.84
CA CYS A 13 30.75 -19.35 -6.71
C CYS A 13 29.74 -18.83 -7.74
N ALA A 14 29.76 -19.33 -8.98
CA ALA A 14 28.80 -18.94 -10.01
C ALA A 14 27.36 -19.37 -9.66
N LEU A 15 27.19 -20.58 -9.10
CA LEU A 15 25.91 -21.07 -8.58
C LEU A 15 25.42 -20.24 -7.37
N LEU A 16 26.33 -19.82 -6.49
CA LEU A 16 25.99 -18.98 -5.32
C LEU A 16 25.64 -17.53 -5.72
N ALA A 17 26.27 -16.99 -6.76
CA ALA A 17 25.95 -15.67 -7.31
C ALA A 17 24.62 -15.66 -8.10
N ALA A 18 24.24 -16.81 -8.67
CA ALA A 18 22.97 -16.97 -9.39
C ALA A 18 21.74 -17.08 -8.45
N SER A 19 21.95 -17.38 -7.15
CA SER A 19 20.88 -17.37 -6.16
C SER A 19 20.62 -15.96 -5.62
N ALA A 20 20.30 -15.01 -6.49
CA ALA A 20 19.63 -13.78 -6.08
C ALA A 20 18.18 -14.13 -5.74
N SER A 21 17.94 -14.65 -4.53
CA SER A 21 16.60 -14.89 -4.04
C SER A 21 15.87 -13.55 -3.91
N ALA A 22 14.81 -13.36 -4.70
CA ALA A 22 13.87 -12.28 -4.46
C ALA A 22 13.32 -12.44 -3.03
N LEU A 23 13.46 -11.41 -2.20
CA LEU A 23 12.83 -11.38 -0.89
C LEU A 23 11.32 -11.58 -1.08
N PRO A 24 10.67 -12.38 -0.21
CA PRO A 24 9.22 -12.50 -0.26
C PRO A 24 8.57 -11.12 -0.02
N PRO A 25 7.39 -10.86 -0.60
CA PRO A 25 6.69 -9.61 -0.42
C PRO A 25 6.35 -9.38 1.06
N ALA A 26 6.52 -8.15 1.56
CA ALA A 26 6.11 -7.83 2.92
C ALA A 26 4.57 -7.78 2.99
N VAL A 27 4.01 -8.22 4.11
CA VAL A 27 2.57 -8.15 4.38
C VAL A 27 2.34 -7.21 5.55
N PHE A 28 1.59 -6.14 5.31
CA PHE A 28 1.24 -5.15 6.32
C PHE A 28 -0.22 -5.29 6.73
N ASN A 29 -0.46 -5.59 8.01
CA ASN A 29 -1.82 -5.62 8.55
C ASN A 29 -2.29 -4.18 8.81
N VAL A 30 -3.27 -3.73 8.04
CA VAL A 30 -3.75 -2.35 8.10
C VAL A 30 -4.42 -2.10 9.44
N GLY A 31 -3.95 -1.10 10.18
CA GLY A 31 -4.44 -0.78 11.52
C GLY A 31 -3.91 -1.69 12.63
N ASP A 32 -2.89 -2.51 12.33
CA ASP A 32 -2.27 -3.45 13.27
C ASP A 32 -3.33 -4.36 13.94
N GLU A 33 -3.39 -4.38 15.27
CA GLU A 33 -4.33 -5.22 16.03
C GLU A 33 -5.80 -4.76 15.90
N ARG A 34 -6.05 -3.48 15.57
CA ARG A 34 -7.42 -2.97 15.36
C ARG A 34 -8.04 -3.48 14.07
N GLY A 35 -7.22 -3.81 13.06
CA GLY A 35 -7.70 -4.06 11.71
C GLY A 35 -8.35 -2.84 11.06
N TRP A 36 -9.22 -3.08 10.10
CA TRP A 36 -9.97 -2.08 9.34
C TRP A 36 -11.36 -1.87 9.94
N ALA A 37 -11.46 -0.88 10.83
CA ALA A 37 -12.68 -0.42 11.48
C ALA A 37 -12.67 1.10 11.71
N VAL A 38 -13.81 1.69 12.06
CA VAL A 38 -13.87 3.11 12.45
C VAL A 38 -12.92 3.35 13.63
N PRO A 39 -11.99 4.32 13.55
CA PRO A 39 -11.13 4.65 14.67
C PRO A 39 -11.96 5.06 15.90
N SER A 40 -11.88 4.27 16.96
CA SER A 40 -12.49 4.63 18.24
C SER A 40 -11.67 5.77 18.86
N GLY A 41 -12.34 6.80 19.40
CA GLY A 41 -11.68 8.00 19.96
C GLY A 41 -10.70 7.74 21.12
N ASN A 42 -10.60 6.50 21.59
CA ASN A 42 -9.62 6.05 22.59
C ASN A 42 -8.27 5.63 21.97
N GLY A 43 -8.22 5.39 20.65
CA GLY A 43 -7.00 5.07 19.91
C GLY A 43 -6.48 6.30 19.17
N THR A 44 -5.24 6.69 19.45
CA THR A 44 -4.67 7.97 18.99
C THR A 44 -4.26 7.97 17.51
N GLU A 45 -4.09 6.79 16.90
CA GLU A 45 -3.51 6.68 15.56
C GLU A 45 -4.56 6.53 14.44
N THR A 46 -4.62 7.53 13.55
CA THR A 46 -5.37 7.45 12.29
C THR A 46 -4.68 6.52 11.29
N TYR A 47 -5.44 5.96 10.33
CA TYR A 47 -4.84 5.12 9.28
C TYR A 47 -3.81 5.85 8.43
N ASN A 48 -3.98 7.15 8.20
CA ASN A 48 -2.99 7.95 7.49
C ASN A 48 -1.68 8.09 8.28
N HIS A 49 -1.75 8.17 9.61
CA HIS A 49 -0.55 8.18 10.45
C HIS A 49 0.14 6.81 10.44
N TRP A 50 -0.63 5.73 10.57
CA TRP A 50 -0.13 4.35 10.40
C TRP A 50 0.57 4.16 9.05
N ALA A 51 -0.08 4.59 7.95
CA ALA A 51 0.47 4.46 6.61
C ALA A 51 1.76 5.28 6.40
N LYS A 52 1.89 6.42 7.08
CA LYS A 52 3.09 7.28 6.99
C LYS A 52 4.32 6.65 7.63
N ARG A 53 4.16 5.89 8.72
CA ARG A 53 5.27 5.19 9.39
C ARG A 53 5.57 3.80 8.81
N THR A 54 4.74 3.32 7.89
CA THR A 54 4.86 1.99 7.28
C THR A 54 5.50 2.11 5.89
N PRO A 55 6.75 1.63 5.71
CA PRO A 55 7.49 1.81 4.46
C PRO A 55 7.07 0.81 3.39
N MET A 56 5.99 1.10 2.67
CA MET A 56 5.48 0.28 1.58
C MET A 56 6.28 0.47 0.28
N GLN A 57 6.48 -0.60 -0.46
CA GLN A 57 7.10 -0.62 -1.80
C GLN A 57 6.31 -1.49 -2.77
N VAL A 58 6.60 -1.34 -4.06
CA VAL A 58 5.98 -2.16 -5.11
C VAL A 58 6.23 -3.64 -4.84
N GLY A 59 5.17 -4.44 -4.89
CA GLY A 59 5.17 -5.87 -4.64
C GLY A 59 4.71 -6.27 -3.25
N ASP A 60 4.68 -5.35 -2.28
CA ASP A 60 4.16 -5.61 -0.93
C ASP A 60 2.63 -5.80 -0.94
N ILE A 61 2.11 -6.33 0.16
CA ILE A 61 0.69 -6.66 0.34
C ILE A 61 0.11 -5.91 1.53
N LEU A 62 -1.03 -5.26 1.32
CA LEU A 62 -1.88 -4.73 2.39
C LEU A 62 -2.93 -5.78 2.77
N SER A 63 -2.95 -6.15 4.04
CA SER A 63 -3.90 -7.10 4.62
C SER A 63 -4.95 -6.33 5.42
N PHE A 64 -6.16 -6.25 4.88
CA PHE A 64 -7.31 -5.62 5.51
C PHE A 64 -8.18 -6.69 6.16
N LYS A 65 -8.32 -6.63 7.48
CA LYS A 65 -9.27 -7.47 8.24
C LYS A 65 -10.41 -6.64 8.78
N TYR A 66 -11.63 -7.02 8.45
CA TYR A 66 -12.84 -6.28 8.79
C TYR A 66 -14.05 -7.22 8.94
N GLY A 67 -15.02 -6.79 9.74
CA GLY A 67 -16.26 -7.54 9.96
C GLY A 67 -17.35 -7.14 8.96
N ASN A 68 -18.36 -6.41 9.45
CA ASN A 68 -19.48 -5.93 8.64
C ASN A 68 -19.13 -4.61 7.94
N ASP A 69 -18.07 -4.63 7.12
CA ASP A 69 -17.54 -3.47 6.42
C ASP A 69 -17.05 -3.86 5.02
N SER A 70 -16.50 -2.90 4.28
CA SER A 70 -15.87 -3.11 2.98
C SER A 70 -14.65 -2.20 2.83
N VAL A 71 -13.77 -2.58 1.91
CA VAL A 71 -12.64 -1.77 1.48
C VAL A 71 -12.90 -1.37 0.04
N LEU A 72 -12.87 -0.07 -0.23
CA LEU A 72 -12.97 0.47 -1.58
C LEU A 72 -11.64 1.12 -1.96
N LEU A 73 -11.10 0.75 -3.13
CA LEU A 73 -10.04 1.50 -3.79
C LEU A 73 -10.71 2.59 -4.64
N VAL A 74 -10.31 3.85 -4.47
CA VAL A 74 -10.99 5.00 -5.07
C VAL A 74 -10.02 6.00 -5.68
N SER A 75 -10.55 6.97 -6.43
CA SER A 75 -9.77 8.11 -6.91
C SER A 75 -9.43 9.09 -5.77
N HIS A 76 -8.52 10.02 -6.03
CA HIS A 76 -8.18 11.06 -5.06
C HIS A 76 -9.38 11.96 -4.70
N ASP A 77 -10.25 12.28 -5.65
CA ASP A 77 -11.40 13.16 -5.41
C ASP A 77 -12.53 12.44 -4.68
N ASP A 78 -12.74 11.16 -4.97
CA ASP A 78 -13.69 10.32 -4.22
C ASP A 78 -13.22 10.12 -2.78
N TYR A 79 -11.91 9.97 -2.56
CA TYR A 79 -11.34 9.88 -1.21
C TYR A 79 -11.60 11.13 -0.37
N LYS A 80 -11.48 12.33 -0.97
CA LYS A 80 -11.74 13.60 -0.27
C LYS A 80 -13.21 13.72 0.12
N GLN A 81 -14.10 13.32 -0.79
CA GLN A 81 -15.54 13.45 -0.65
C GLN A 81 -16.19 12.23 0.03
N CYS A 82 -15.42 11.19 0.35
CA CYS A 82 -15.94 9.90 0.80
C CYS A 82 -16.98 9.29 -0.16
N SER A 83 -16.81 9.53 -1.47
CA SER A 83 -17.72 9.00 -2.49
C SER A 83 -17.50 7.50 -2.69
N THR A 84 -18.59 6.74 -2.63
CA THR A 84 -18.61 5.28 -2.80
C THR A 84 -19.29 4.85 -4.11
N GLU A 85 -19.67 5.81 -4.95
CA GLU A 85 -20.47 5.58 -6.16
C GLU A 85 -19.69 4.82 -7.24
N THR A 86 -18.47 5.27 -7.54
CA THR A 86 -17.65 4.74 -8.65
C THR A 86 -16.26 4.29 -8.18
N PRO A 87 -16.16 3.30 -7.26
CA PRO A 87 -14.86 2.83 -6.80
C PRO A 87 -14.11 2.11 -7.92
N LEU A 88 -12.79 2.27 -7.92
CA LEU A 88 -11.86 1.55 -8.80
C LEU A 88 -11.78 0.06 -8.43
N GLY A 89 -12.05 -0.27 -7.18
CA GLY A 89 -12.12 -1.65 -6.68
C GLY A 89 -12.97 -1.74 -5.42
N ARG A 90 -13.66 -2.87 -5.25
CA ARG A 90 -14.56 -3.12 -4.12
C ARG A 90 -14.31 -4.49 -3.53
N PHE A 91 -14.09 -4.54 -2.22
CA PHE A 91 -13.78 -5.77 -1.50
C PHE A 91 -14.68 -5.92 -0.26
N THR A 92 -15.42 -7.02 -0.17
CA THR A 92 -16.45 -7.26 0.87
C THR A 92 -16.26 -8.59 1.61
N GLY A 93 -15.09 -9.25 1.45
CA GLY A 93 -14.86 -10.61 1.97
C GLY A 93 -14.47 -10.70 3.45
N GLY A 94 -14.32 -9.58 4.15
CA GLY A 94 -13.88 -9.52 5.56
C GLY A 94 -12.39 -9.78 5.80
N ASP A 95 -11.70 -10.40 4.83
CA ASP A 95 -10.25 -10.54 4.77
C ASP A 95 -9.79 -10.27 3.33
N THR A 96 -9.19 -9.10 3.12
CA THR A 96 -8.73 -8.67 1.79
C THR A 96 -7.24 -8.49 1.78
N GLN A 97 -6.56 -9.19 0.87
CA GLN A 97 -5.16 -8.97 0.57
C GLN A 97 -5.03 -8.20 -0.74
N PHE A 98 -4.53 -6.97 -0.67
CA PHE A 98 -4.32 -6.10 -1.82
C PHE A 98 -2.82 -5.97 -2.11
N ARG A 99 -2.39 -6.42 -3.29
CA ARG A 99 -1.00 -6.30 -3.73
C ARG A 99 -0.74 -4.92 -4.33
N LEU A 100 0.38 -4.31 -3.95
CA LEU A 100 0.78 -2.98 -4.41
C LEU A 100 1.60 -3.11 -5.70
N ASP A 101 0.93 -3.21 -6.85
CA ASP A 101 1.61 -3.43 -8.14
C ASP A 101 2.18 -2.16 -8.80
N GLY A 102 1.90 -0.99 -8.24
CA GLY A 102 2.36 0.31 -8.75
C GLY A 102 2.97 1.19 -7.66
N TYR A 103 3.78 2.16 -8.06
CA TYR A 103 4.31 3.18 -7.16
C TYR A 103 3.36 4.38 -7.06
N GLY A 104 3.47 5.16 -5.99
CA GLY A 104 2.63 6.33 -5.76
C GLY A 104 1.51 6.11 -4.74
N PRO A 105 0.53 7.04 -4.68
CA PRO A 105 -0.55 6.99 -3.71
C PRO A 105 -1.70 6.07 -4.15
N PHE A 106 -2.16 5.21 -3.23
CA PHE A 106 -3.39 4.45 -3.34
C PHE A 106 -4.36 4.92 -2.26
N TYR A 107 -5.62 5.16 -2.64
CA TYR A 107 -6.64 5.72 -1.77
C TYR A 107 -7.67 4.66 -1.41
N PHE A 108 -7.77 4.36 -0.13
CA PHE A 108 -8.72 3.38 0.40
C PHE A 108 -9.73 4.05 1.32
N ILE A 109 -11.00 3.71 1.18
CA ILE A 109 -12.09 4.16 2.05
C ILE A 109 -12.99 2.99 2.44
N SER A 110 -13.69 3.12 3.57
CA SER A 110 -14.81 2.23 3.87
C SER A 110 -15.97 2.50 2.92
N GLY A 111 -16.67 1.45 2.50
CA GLY A 111 -17.91 1.57 1.72
C GLY A 111 -19.18 1.66 2.58
N VAL A 112 -19.07 1.60 3.91
CA VAL A 112 -20.21 1.74 4.81
C VAL A 112 -20.51 3.24 5.01
N PRO A 113 -21.78 3.68 4.87
CA PRO A 113 -22.14 5.08 5.05
C PRO A 113 -21.67 5.65 6.40
N GLY A 114 -21.01 6.81 6.38
CA GLY A 114 -20.53 7.50 7.58
C GLY A 114 -19.17 7.03 8.12
N HIS A 115 -18.68 5.83 7.74
CA HIS A 115 -17.42 5.29 8.25
C HIS A 115 -16.20 6.04 7.70
N CYS A 116 -16.24 6.42 6.42
CA CYS A 116 -15.15 7.18 5.80
C CYS A 116 -14.97 8.56 6.45
N GLU A 117 -16.08 9.25 6.71
CA GLU A 117 -16.14 10.55 7.37
C GLU A 117 -15.69 10.46 8.83
N ALA A 118 -16.01 9.34 9.49
CA ALA A 118 -15.52 9.01 10.82
C ALA A 118 -14.02 8.61 10.84
N GLY A 119 -13.32 8.66 9.71
CA GLY A 119 -11.88 8.48 9.63
C GLY A 119 -11.41 7.09 9.21
N GLN A 120 -12.32 6.20 8.80
CA GLN A 120 -11.96 4.90 8.22
C GLN A 120 -11.58 5.04 6.74
N ARG A 121 -10.46 5.73 6.53
CA ARG A 121 -9.88 6.01 5.22
C ARG A 121 -8.36 6.10 5.32
N MET A 122 -7.65 5.66 4.28
CA MET A 122 -6.19 5.56 4.28
C MET A 122 -5.59 5.94 2.93
N ILE A 123 -4.44 6.63 2.96
CA ILE A 123 -3.59 6.88 1.81
C ILE A 123 -2.32 6.03 1.96
N ALA A 124 -2.20 4.97 1.18
CA ALA A 124 -0.98 4.17 1.12
C ALA A 124 0.00 4.80 0.13
N ARG A 125 1.22 5.13 0.57
CA ARG A 125 2.27 5.72 -0.28
C ARG A 125 3.30 4.65 -0.60
N VAL A 126 3.33 4.22 -1.86
CA VAL A 126 4.17 3.11 -2.32
C VAL A 126 5.42 3.66 -2.99
N ARG A 127 6.59 3.21 -2.55
CA ARG A 127 7.88 3.57 -3.15
C ARG A 127 8.14 2.73 -4.40
N ALA A 128 8.79 3.34 -5.39
CA ALA A 128 9.30 2.63 -6.54
C ALA A 128 10.32 1.54 -6.11
N PRO A 129 10.42 0.43 -6.85
CA PRO A 129 11.39 -0.61 -6.55
C PRO A 129 12.82 -0.05 -6.64
N SER A 130 13.68 -0.45 -5.71
CA SER A 130 15.03 0.10 -5.51
C SER A 130 15.96 0.02 -6.73
N SER A 131 15.62 -0.80 -7.74
CA SER A 131 16.33 -0.89 -9.01
C SER A 131 16.09 0.29 -9.97
N GLN A 132 15.13 1.18 -9.68
CA GLN A 132 14.80 2.34 -10.54
C GLN A 132 15.46 3.65 -10.11
N THR A 133 16.20 3.69 -8.99
CA THR A 133 16.84 4.94 -8.49
C THR A 133 18.23 5.20 -9.08
N ALA A 134 18.76 4.33 -9.96
CA ALA A 134 20.11 4.46 -10.52
C ALA A 134 20.24 5.46 -11.70
N GLY A 135 19.19 6.25 -12.02
CA GLY A 135 19.16 7.07 -13.24
C GLY A 135 18.65 8.51 -13.08
N ALA A 136 18.64 9.09 -11.88
CA ALA A 136 18.31 10.51 -11.74
C ALA A 136 19.58 11.36 -11.96
N PRO A 137 19.65 12.22 -13.01
CA PRO A 137 20.74 13.17 -13.14
C PRO A 137 20.65 14.19 -11.99
N ALA A 138 21.78 14.45 -11.35
CA ALA A 138 21.89 15.40 -10.25
C ALA A 138 21.39 16.78 -10.69
N ALA A 139 20.36 17.30 -10.01
CA ALA A 139 19.95 18.69 -10.15
C ALA A 139 21.10 19.57 -9.65
N ALA A 140 21.61 20.44 -10.53
CA ALA A 140 22.64 21.42 -10.20
C ALA A 140 22.14 22.42 -9.13
N PRO A 141 23.04 23.04 -8.34
CA PRO A 141 22.64 23.97 -7.29
C PRO A 141 22.13 25.30 -7.90
N GLY A 142 20.83 25.52 -7.87
CA GLY A 142 20.21 26.80 -8.23
C GLY A 142 20.22 27.77 -7.04
N MET A 143 20.79 28.96 -7.26
CA MET A 143 20.92 30.08 -6.31
C MET A 143 19.59 30.58 -5.73
N PRO A 144 19.60 31.25 -4.55
CA PRO A 144 18.39 31.74 -3.89
C PRO A 144 17.78 32.98 -4.60
N PRO A 145 16.45 33.17 -4.55
CA PRO A 145 15.82 34.38 -5.08
C PRO A 145 15.99 35.55 -4.11
N THR A 146 16.47 36.68 -4.65
CA THR A 146 16.52 37.98 -3.98
C THR A 146 15.12 38.58 -3.93
N ALA A 147 14.68 39.00 -2.74
CA ALA A 147 13.40 39.67 -2.51
C ALA A 147 13.54 41.20 -2.63
N ILE A 148 12.76 41.83 -3.50
CA ILE A 148 12.41 43.27 -3.50
C ILE A 148 11.09 43.34 -4.29
N GLY A 149 9.95 43.90 -3.91
CA GLY A 149 9.60 44.91 -2.91
C GLY A 149 8.63 45.89 -3.58
N GLY A 150 7.39 45.98 -3.08
CA GLY A 150 6.52 47.17 -3.13
C GLY A 150 5.80 47.53 -4.44
N GLY A 151 4.47 47.59 -4.39
CA GLY A 151 3.66 48.28 -5.39
C GLY A 151 2.14 48.02 -5.30
N SER A 152 1.48 48.60 -4.30
CA SER A 152 0.03 48.88 -4.35
C SER A 152 -0.15 50.22 -5.09
N PRO A 153 -1.17 50.40 -5.95
CA PRO A 153 -2.40 51.03 -5.47
C PRO A 153 -3.71 50.48 -6.08
N THR A 154 -4.78 50.54 -5.28
CA THR A 154 -6.22 50.58 -5.64
C THR A 154 -6.62 51.99 -6.14
N PRO A 155 -7.89 52.35 -6.43
CA PRO A 155 -9.15 51.60 -6.72
C PRO A 155 -9.90 52.14 -7.98
N THR A 156 -11.09 51.60 -8.31
CA THR A 156 -12.32 52.20 -8.94
C THR A 156 -13.04 51.08 -9.71
N GLY A 157 -14.35 50.78 -9.66
CA GLY A 157 -15.56 51.36 -9.06
C GLY A 157 -16.78 50.89 -9.89
N GLY A 158 -17.90 50.52 -9.25
CA GLY A 158 -19.21 50.22 -9.88
C GLY A 158 -19.75 48.82 -9.54
N ALA A 159 -20.59 48.63 -8.50
CA ALA A 159 -22.06 48.80 -8.46
C ALA A 159 -22.80 47.90 -9.48
N ALA A 160 -23.85 47.12 -9.19
CA ALA A 160 -24.68 46.86 -8.01
C ALA A 160 -25.57 45.63 -8.33
N ALA A 161 -26.22 45.07 -7.29
CA ALA A 161 -27.54 44.40 -7.28
C ALA A 161 -27.57 43.01 -6.59
N ALA A 162 -28.12 43.00 -5.38
CA ALA A 162 -28.87 41.89 -4.77
C ALA A 162 -30.39 42.17 -5.02
N PRO A 163 -31.40 41.38 -4.54
CA PRO A 163 -31.33 40.23 -3.61
C PRO A 163 -32.34 39.06 -3.84
N SER A 164 -32.22 38.01 -3.02
CA SER A 164 -33.22 37.05 -2.42
C SER A 164 -34.18 36.25 -3.34
N VAL A 165 -34.57 34.98 -3.09
CA VAL A 165 -35.30 34.37 -1.93
C VAL A 165 -35.47 32.83 -2.11
N VAL A 166 -35.82 32.14 -1.01
CA VAL A 166 -36.62 30.88 -0.84
C VAL A 166 -35.99 29.56 -1.30
N GLY A 167 -35.93 28.45 -0.55
CA GLY A 167 -36.79 27.90 0.51
C GLY A 167 -37.52 26.67 -0.06
N GLY A 168 -37.19 25.45 0.40
CA GLY A 168 -37.81 24.24 -0.14
C GLY A 168 -37.41 22.96 0.58
N SER A 169 -38.22 22.60 1.57
CA SER A 169 -38.26 21.32 2.28
C SER A 169 -38.89 20.24 1.40
N GLY A 170 -38.39 19.01 1.46
CA GLY A 170 -38.94 17.87 0.71
C GLY A 170 -38.39 16.53 1.19
N SER A 171 -39.14 15.88 2.07
CA SER A 171 -38.92 14.52 2.59
C SER A 171 -39.47 13.43 1.64
N VAL A 172 -39.08 12.17 1.90
CA VAL A 172 -39.74 10.89 1.50
C VAL A 172 -39.43 10.44 0.04
N SER A 173 -39.01 9.23 -0.32
CA SER A 173 -39.16 7.87 0.25
C SER A 173 -38.09 6.90 -0.28
N THR A 174 -37.71 5.93 0.56
CA THR A 174 -37.10 4.61 0.23
C THR A 174 -38.00 3.75 -0.66
N PRO A 175 -37.44 2.81 -1.45
CA PRO A 175 -37.34 1.42 -0.99
C PRO A 175 -36.03 0.68 -1.36
N THR A 176 -35.69 -0.30 -0.53
CA THR A 176 -34.61 -1.30 -0.64
C THR A 176 -35.22 -2.68 -1.03
N PRO A 177 -34.44 -3.78 -1.21
CA PRO A 177 -33.71 -4.21 -2.41
C PRO A 177 -34.23 -5.53 -3.02
N THR A 178 -33.80 -5.83 -4.25
CA THR A 178 -33.87 -7.18 -4.85
C THR A 178 -32.48 -7.83 -4.84
N PRO A 179 -32.27 -9.00 -4.22
CA PRO A 179 -31.03 -9.75 -4.36
C PRO A 179 -31.01 -10.56 -5.67
N SER A 180 -29.98 -10.38 -6.49
CA SER A 180 -29.62 -11.28 -7.60
C SER A 180 -28.53 -12.27 -7.18
N PRO A 181 -28.51 -13.49 -7.75
CA PRO A 181 -27.74 -14.62 -7.22
C PRO A 181 -26.25 -14.65 -7.60
N LEU A 182 -25.51 -15.36 -6.75
CA LEU A 182 -24.08 -15.70 -6.75
C LEU A 182 -23.44 -16.03 -8.11
N PRO A 183 -22.12 -15.80 -8.20
CA PRO A 183 -21.19 -16.81 -8.71
C PRO A 183 -20.42 -17.50 -7.58
N GLN A 184 -20.42 -18.83 -7.60
CA GLN A 184 -19.57 -19.69 -6.80
C GLN A 184 -18.08 -19.46 -7.11
N ALA A 185 -17.25 -19.50 -6.08
CA ALA A 185 -15.90 -20.04 -6.19
C ALA A 185 -15.56 -20.81 -4.92
N SER A 186 -15.71 -22.12 -5.03
CA SER A 186 -15.16 -23.13 -4.13
C SER A 186 -13.65 -22.96 -4.03
N GLY A 187 -13.12 -22.86 -2.81
CA GLY A 187 -11.68 -22.83 -2.58
C GLY A 187 -11.38 -23.28 -1.16
N ALA A 188 -11.11 -24.57 -1.01
CA ALA A 188 -10.76 -25.21 0.24
C ALA A 188 -9.64 -24.45 0.98
N SER A 189 -9.91 -24.09 2.24
CA SER A 189 -8.93 -23.62 3.20
C SER A 189 -7.91 -24.74 3.45
N ARG A 190 -6.85 -24.77 2.65
CA ARG A 190 -5.64 -25.50 3.02
C ARG A 190 -4.91 -24.61 4.02
N ARG A 191 -4.87 -25.06 5.27
CA ARG A 191 -3.90 -24.59 6.26
C ARG A 191 -2.54 -24.50 5.56
N ALA A 192 -2.05 -23.29 5.33
CA ALA A 192 -0.65 -23.08 5.03
C ALA A 192 0.11 -23.47 6.29
N VAL A 193 0.53 -24.74 6.36
CA VAL A 193 1.63 -25.13 7.22
C VAL A 193 2.79 -24.26 6.75
N VAL A 194 3.17 -23.29 7.58
CA VAL A 194 4.48 -22.63 7.50
C VAL A 194 5.49 -23.76 7.58
N SER A 195 5.91 -24.23 6.41
CA SER A 195 6.97 -25.19 6.27
C SER A 195 8.23 -24.45 6.67
N LYS A 196 8.61 -24.58 7.94
CA LYS A 196 9.91 -24.16 8.48
C LYS A 196 11.02 -25.05 7.91
N VAL A 197 11.08 -25.21 6.59
CA VAL A 197 12.12 -25.96 5.88
C VAL A 197 13.06 -24.96 5.22
N VAL A 198 13.53 -24.00 6.02
CA VAL A 198 14.77 -23.25 5.73
C VAL A 198 15.45 -23.00 7.07
N PRO A 199 16.19 -24.01 7.56
CA PRO A 199 17.63 -23.75 7.71
C PRO A 199 18.53 -24.89 7.20
N SER A 200 17.99 -26.06 6.82
CA SER A 200 18.84 -27.24 6.58
C SER A 200 19.70 -27.18 5.32
N ILE A 201 19.28 -26.44 4.27
CA ILE A 201 20.08 -26.33 3.04
C ILE A 201 21.27 -25.38 3.25
N LEU A 202 21.11 -24.31 4.04
CA LEU A 202 22.19 -23.39 4.36
C LEU A 202 23.22 -24.03 5.30
N VAL A 203 22.77 -24.81 6.29
CA VAL A 203 23.65 -25.61 7.15
C VAL A 203 24.37 -26.69 6.35
N GLY A 204 23.69 -27.39 5.44
CA GLY A 204 24.30 -28.40 4.58
C GLY A 204 25.38 -27.82 3.67
N LEU A 205 25.16 -26.66 3.07
CA LEU A 205 26.10 -26.03 2.14
C LEU A 205 27.31 -25.41 2.87
N VAL A 206 27.12 -24.88 4.09
CA VAL A 206 28.21 -24.46 4.97
C VAL A 206 29.02 -25.66 5.47
N VAL A 207 28.38 -26.78 5.83
CA VAL A 207 29.09 -28.01 6.23
C VAL A 207 29.90 -28.59 5.07
N VAL A 208 29.37 -28.61 3.84
CA VAL A 208 30.13 -29.04 2.65
C VAL A 208 31.31 -28.09 2.37
N CYS A 209 31.12 -26.77 2.54
CA CYS A 209 32.19 -25.78 2.36
C CYS A 209 33.29 -25.92 3.44
N VAL A 210 32.92 -26.14 4.70
CA VAL A 210 33.86 -26.35 5.81
C VAL A 210 34.58 -27.70 5.70
N VAL A 211 33.88 -28.78 5.36
CA VAL A 211 34.50 -30.11 5.16
C VAL A 211 35.45 -30.12 3.96
N THR A 212 35.13 -29.40 2.87
CA THR A 212 36.05 -29.26 1.74
C THR A 212 37.25 -28.37 2.04
N LEU A 213 37.13 -27.39 2.96
CA LEU A 213 38.26 -26.61 3.47
C LEU A 213 39.19 -27.43 4.37
N PHE A 214 38.64 -28.28 5.26
CA PHE A 214 39.43 -29.12 6.17
C PHE A 214 40.12 -30.32 5.51
N VAL A 215 39.63 -30.80 4.36
CA VAL A 215 40.27 -31.90 3.60
C VAL A 215 41.43 -31.40 2.70
N VAL A 216 41.69 -30.08 2.70
CA VAL A 216 42.71 -29.43 1.84
C VAL A 216 43.87 -28.80 2.64
N VAL A 217 43.85 -28.86 3.97
CA VAL A 217 45.04 -28.64 4.83
C VAL A 217 45.64 -29.98 5.20
#